data_AF-A0A5J4QDK0-F1
#
_entry.id   AF-A0A5J4QDK0-F1
#
_cell.length_a   1.000
_cell.length_b   1.000
_cell.length_c   1.000
_cell.angle_alpha   90.00
_cell.angle_beta   90.00
_cell.angle_gamma   90.00
#
_symmetry.space_group_name_H-M   'P 1'
#
loop_
_entity.id
_entity.type
_entity.pdbx_description
1 polymer ?
#
loop_
_entity_poly.entity_id
_entity_poly.type
_entity_poly.pdbx_seq_one_letter_code
_entity_poly.pdbx_strand_id
1 'polypeptide(L)'
;MLRLKYANIRNGEIRFLRAKTSRTSKVKKDVCAMLTPEMQSIIDKWGNQSRKPDDYIFGYLTGKETPLKEKTIIQSVIKLCNKRLKKIGTALGIEGISTYTARHSYATVLKRSGANIAYISESLGHNNLKITENYLASFEREERERNASLLTNFGE
;
A
#
# COMPACT_ATOMS: atom_id res chain seq x y z
N MET A 1 -0.83 -7.60 3.64
CA MET A 1 0.30 -8.30 2.99
C MET A 1 0.24 -9.80 3.27
N LEU A 2 0.55 -10.28 4.49
CA LEU A 2 0.66 -11.75 4.72
C LEU A 2 -0.65 -12.54 4.63
N ARG A 3 -1.80 -11.88 4.76
CA ARG A 3 -3.12 -12.50 4.62
C ARG A 3 -3.59 -12.65 3.17
N LEU A 4 -2.83 -12.14 2.20
CA LEU A 4 -3.20 -12.25 0.80
C LEU A 4 -3.02 -13.71 0.35
N LYS A 5 -4.03 -14.21 -0.37
CA LYS A 5 -4.07 -15.52 -1.00
C LYS A 5 -4.04 -15.37 -2.51
N TYR A 6 -3.72 -16.44 -3.23
CA TYR A 6 -3.76 -16.42 -4.69
C TYR A 6 -5.17 -16.13 -5.24
N ALA A 7 -6.24 -16.51 -4.54
CA ALA A 7 -7.62 -16.12 -4.88
C ALA A 7 -7.88 -14.61 -4.86
N ASN A 8 -7.01 -13.82 -4.21
CA ASN A 8 -7.08 -12.36 -4.24
C ASN A 8 -6.53 -11.77 -5.53
N ILE A 9 -5.76 -12.52 -6.32
CA ILE A 9 -5.26 -12.08 -7.62
C ILE A 9 -6.30 -12.42 -8.68
N ARG A 10 -6.88 -11.40 -9.31
CA ARG A 10 -7.92 -11.54 -10.35
C ARG A 10 -7.71 -10.49 -11.43
N ASN A 11 -7.72 -10.91 -12.69
CA ASN A 11 -7.63 -10.00 -13.85
C ASN A 11 -6.45 -9.01 -13.79
N GLY A 12 -5.28 -9.44 -13.32
CA GLY A 12 -4.11 -8.57 -13.18
C GLY A 12 -4.15 -7.62 -11.98
N GLU A 13 -5.07 -7.80 -11.04
CA GLU A 13 -5.19 -6.98 -9.83
C GLU A 13 -5.20 -7.84 -8.57
N ILE A 14 -4.68 -7.28 -7.48
CA ILE A 14 -4.88 -7.80 -6.13
C ILE A 14 -6.10 -7.11 -5.52
N ARG A 15 -7.13 -7.89 -5.20
CA ARG A 15 -8.37 -7.42 -4.56
C ARG A 15 -8.53 -8.01 -3.17
N PHE A 16 -8.65 -7.16 -2.15
CA PHE A 16 -8.77 -7.62 -0.77
C PHE A 16 -9.53 -6.65 0.13
N LEU A 17 -10.20 -7.22 1.15
CA LEU A 17 -10.82 -6.45 2.22
C LEU A 17 -9.80 -6.07 3.29
N ARG A 18 -9.82 -4.80 3.69
CA ARG A 18 -8.98 -4.30 4.78
C ARG A 18 -9.49 -4.83 6.13
N ALA A 19 -8.70 -5.71 6.74
CA ALA A 19 -9.05 -6.34 8.02
C ALA A 19 -9.27 -5.37 9.20
N LYS A 20 -8.65 -4.18 9.19
CA LYS A 20 -8.83 -3.16 10.24
C LYS A 20 -10.25 -2.55 10.24
N THR A 21 -10.92 -2.53 9.09
CA THR A 21 -12.20 -1.85 8.88
C THR A 21 -13.32 -2.78 8.40
N SER A 22 -13.01 -4.06 8.16
CA SER A 22 -13.97 -5.07 7.71
C SER A 22 -15.10 -5.35 8.71
N ARG A 23 -14.87 -5.06 9.99
CA ARG A 23 -15.86 -5.24 11.07
C ARG A 23 -16.68 -3.99 11.39
N THR A 24 -16.22 -2.80 10.98
CA THR A 24 -16.79 -1.50 11.42
C THR A 24 -17.36 -0.66 10.28
N SER A 25 -17.10 -1.01 9.01
CA SER A 25 -17.62 -0.27 7.86
C SER A 25 -18.97 -0.84 7.44
N LYS A 26 -20.00 0.01 7.37
CA LYS A 26 -21.33 -0.36 6.80
C LYS A 26 -21.23 -0.79 5.34
N VAL A 27 -20.28 -0.23 4.60
CA VAL A 27 -19.97 -0.61 3.21
C VAL A 27 -18.61 -1.28 3.17
N LYS A 28 -18.56 -2.53 2.72
CA LYS A 28 -17.31 -3.26 2.48
C LYS A 28 -16.81 -2.86 1.09
N LYS A 29 -15.78 -2.02 1.03
CA LYS A 29 -15.07 -1.72 -0.22
C LYS A 29 -13.78 -2.54 -0.27
N ASP A 30 -13.59 -3.22 -1.40
CA ASP A 30 -12.33 -3.86 -1.70
C ASP A 30 -11.26 -2.80 -1.97
N VAL A 31 -10.06 -3.05 -1.49
CA VAL A 31 -8.88 -2.36 -1.98
C VAL A 31 -8.41 -3.12 -3.21
N CYS A 32 -8.35 -2.41 -4.34
CA CYS A 32 -7.81 -2.91 -5.59
C CYS A 32 -6.42 -2.30 -5.81
N ALA A 33 -5.44 -3.14 -6.12
CA ALA A 33 -4.11 -2.71 -6.52
C ALA A 33 -3.70 -3.45 -7.79
N MET A 34 -3.28 -2.71 -8.81
CA MET A 34 -2.73 -3.29 -10.04
C MET A 34 -1.49 -4.14 -9.70
N LEU A 35 -1.44 -5.35 -10.27
CA LEU A 35 -0.30 -6.25 -10.11
C LEU A 35 0.77 -5.88 -11.14
N THR A 36 1.80 -5.14 -10.70
CA THR A 36 2.89 -4.75 -11.60
C THR A 36 3.83 -5.93 -11.90
N PRO A 37 4.62 -5.86 -12.98
CA PRO A 37 5.62 -6.89 -13.29
C PRO A 37 6.64 -7.14 -12.16
N GLU A 38 7.03 -6.09 -11.44
CA GLU A 38 7.95 -6.18 -10.30
C GLU A 38 7.30 -6.90 -9.12
N MET A 39 6.02 -6.63 -8.85
CA MET A 39 5.25 -7.36 -7.84
C MET A 39 5.13 -8.84 -8.21
N GLN A 40 4.82 -9.13 -9.48
CA GLN A 40 4.74 -10.50 -9.98
C GLN A 40 6.09 -11.22 -9.84
N SER A 41 7.20 -10.58 -10.19
CA SER A 41 8.56 -11.13 -10.04
C SER A 41 8.90 -11.45 -8.57
N ILE A 42 8.46 -10.60 -7.63
CA ILE A 42 8.62 -10.86 -6.19
C ILE A 42 7.80 -12.07 -5.75
N ILE A 43 6.55 -12.19 -6.24
CA ILE A 43 5.69 -13.34 -5.95
C ILE A 43 6.26 -14.62 -6.53
N ASP A 44 6.77 -14.59 -7.76
CA ASP A 44 7.36 -15.77 -8.40
C ASP A 44 8.61 -16.25 -7.67
N LYS A 45 9.43 -15.32 -7.16
CA LYS A 45 10.65 -15.64 -6.45
C LYS A 45 10.44 -16.11 -5.02
N TRP A 46 9.52 -15.48 -4.28
CA TRP A 46 9.40 -15.66 -2.82
C TRP A 46 8.05 -16.21 -2.37
N GLY A 47 7.10 -16.34 -3.30
CA GLY A 47 5.78 -16.89 -3.02
C GLY A 47 5.79 -18.40 -2.82
N ASN A 48 4.68 -18.92 -2.32
CA ASN A 48 4.49 -20.37 -2.20
C ASN A 48 4.47 -21.03 -3.58
N GLN A 49 5.09 -22.22 -3.67
CA GLN A 49 5.12 -23.03 -4.89
C GLN A 49 3.73 -23.49 -5.31
N SER A 50 2.92 -23.94 -4.34
CA SER A 50 1.50 -24.21 -4.56
C SER A 50 0.76 -22.88 -4.72
N ARG A 51 0.12 -22.70 -5.87
CA ARG A 51 -0.66 -21.51 -6.24
C ARG A 51 -2.16 -21.78 -6.23
N LYS A 52 -2.62 -22.70 -5.37
CA LYS A 52 -4.06 -22.95 -5.27
C LYS A 52 -4.75 -21.70 -4.75
N PRO A 53 -6.01 -21.43 -5.14
CA PRO A 53 -6.71 -20.20 -4.75
C PRO A 53 -6.66 -19.91 -3.24
N ASP A 54 -6.77 -20.95 -2.41
CA ASP A 54 -6.77 -20.81 -0.95
C ASP A 54 -5.40 -20.69 -0.29
N ASP A 55 -4.32 -20.87 -1.05
CA ASP A 55 -2.96 -20.74 -0.53
C ASP A 55 -2.61 -19.27 -0.34
N TYR A 56 -1.94 -18.96 0.77
CA TYR A 56 -1.33 -17.64 0.97
C TYR A 56 -0.25 -17.39 -0.08
N ILE A 57 -0.12 -16.13 -0.53
CA ILE A 57 0.91 -15.74 -1.49
C ILE A 57 2.30 -16.02 -0.88
N PHE A 58 2.52 -15.63 0.38
CA PHE A 58 3.78 -15.86 1.09
C PHE A 58 3.60 -16.88 2.22
N GLY A 59 4.56 -17.80 2.36
CA GLY A 59 4.53 -18.95 3.28
C GLY A 59 4.73 -18.65 4.77
N TYR A 60 4.19 -17.54 5.27
CA TYR A 60 4.24 -17.21 6.71
C TYR A 60 3.02 -17.69 7.50
N LEU A 61 1.89 -17.93 6.83
CA LEU A 61 0.65 -18.39 7.43
C LEU A 61 0.22 -19.71 6.76
N THR A 62 -0.35 -20.61 7.56
CA THR A 62 -0.91 -21.88 7.09
C THR A 62 -2.43 -21.88 7.10
N GLY A 63 -3.04 -20.92 7.82
CA GLY A 63 -4.49 -20.82 8.02
C GLY A 63 -5.01 -21.68 9.17
N LYS A 64 -4.11 -22.41 9.85
CA LYS A 64 -4.42 -23.25 11.02
C LYS A 64 -4.03 -22.58 12.34
N GLU A 65 -3.45 -21.38 12.27
CA GLU A 65 -3.02 -20.64 13.45
C GLU A 65 -4.21 -20.14 14.26
N THR A 66 -4.07 -20.11 15.58
CA THR A 66 -5.02 -19.37 16.43
C THR A 66 -4.94 -17.87 16.11
N PRO A 67 -6.02 -17.09 16.34
CA PRO A 67 -6.01 -15.64 16.06
C PRO A 67 -4.86 -14.88 16.74
N LEU A 68 -4.46 -15.31 17.94
CA LEU A 68 -3.33 -14.73 18.66
C LEU A 68 -2.01 -15.05 17.96
N LYS A 69 -1.80 -16.32 17.58
CA LYS A 69 -0.57 -16.76 16.91
C LYS A 69 -0.41 -16.08 15.54
N GLU A 70 -1.49 -16.00 14.77
CA GLU A 70 -1.51 -15.30 13.48
C GLU A 70 -1.08 -13.83 13.63
N LYS A 71 -1.65 -13.12 14.62
CA LYS A 71 -1.27 -11.73 14.94
C LYS A 71 0.21 -11.62 15.29
N THR A 72 0.74 -12.52 16.12
CA THR A 72 2.16 -12.53 16.51
C THR A 72 3.07 -12.75 15.30
N ILE A 73 2.74 -13.69 14.41
CA ILE A 73 3.52 -13.93 13.19
C ILE A 73 3.57 -12.67 12.32
N ILE A 74 2.41 -12.06 12.07
CA ILE A 74 2.32 -10.83 11.27
C ILE A 74 3.16 -9.70 11.87
N GLN A 75 3.09 -9.49 13.19
CA GLN A 75 3.87 -8.47 13.88
C GLN A 75 5.38 -8.74 13.80
N SER A 76 5.80 -9.99 13.97
CA SER A 76 7.20 -10.40 13.88
C SER A 76 7.78 -10.15 12.50
N VAL A 77 7.05 -10.50 11.44
CA VAL A 77 7.48 -10.26 10.06
C VAL A 77 7.57 -8.76 9.77
N ILE A 78 6.58 -7.95 10.17
CA ILE A 78 6.64 -6.49 10.02
C ILE A 78 7.87 -5.92 10.75
N LYS A 79 8.14 -6.37 11.97
CA LYS A 79 9.32 -5.94 12.74
C LYS A 79 10.62 -6.29 12.01
N LEU A 80 10.70 -7.49 11.43
CA LEU A 80 11.84 -7.90 10.63
C LEU A 80 12.01 -7.05 9.37
N CYS A 81 10.94 -6.82 8.62
CA CYS A 81 10.95 -5.94 7.44
C CYS A 81 11.44 -4.53 7.81
N ASN A 82 10.87 -3.92 8.86
CA ASN A 82 11.29 -2.59 9.32
C ASN A 82 12.75 -2.57 9.77
N LYS A 83 13.24 -3.62 10.43
CA LYS A 83 14.66 -3.74 10.79
C LYS A 83 15.57 -3.76 9.56
N ARG A 84 15.16 -4.47 8.50
CA ARG A 84 15.92 -4.53 7.23
C ARG A 84 15.84 -3.22 6.46
N LEU A 85 14.66 -2.62 6.36
CA LEU A 85 14.46 -1.30 5.75
C LEU A 85 15.29 -0.22 6.45
N LYS A 86 15.39 -0.25 7.78
CA LYS A 86 16.26 0.67 8.52
C LYS A 86 17.72 0.52 8.10
N LYS A 87 18.22 -0.72 7.96
CA LYS A 87 19.61 -0.96 7.50
C LYS A 87 19.85 -0.42 6.09
N ILE A 88 18.91 -0.66 5.18
CA ILE A 88 18.97 -0.14 3.80
C ILE A 88 18.95 1.39 3.82
N GLY A 89 18.04 1.99 4.59
CA GLY A 89 17.94 3.44 4.75
C GLY A 89 19.26 4.04 5.26
N THR A 90 19.82 3.50 6.35
CA THR A 90 21.12 3.95 6.87
C THR A 90 22.23 3.86 5.83
N ALA A 91 22.31 2.78 5.06
CA ALA A 91 23.32 2.63 4.02
C ALA A 91 23.16 3.64 2.86
N LEU A 92 21.94 4.12 2.63
CA LEU A 92 21.63 5.12 1.61
C LEU A 92 21.56 6.55 2.16
N GLY A 93 21.82 6.76 3.46
CA GLY A 93 21.66 8.08 4.10
C GLY A 93 20.20 8.54 4.25
N ILE A 94 19.23 7.62 4.21
CA ILE A 94 17.80 7.91 4.31
C ILE A 94 17.27 7.42 5.66
N GLU A 95 16.71 8.34 6.45
CA GLU A 95 16.12 8.03 7.74
C GLU A 95 14.62 7.71 7.67
N GLY A 96 14.09 7.06 8.70
CA GLY A 96 12.64 6.89 8.88
C GLY A 96 11.94 5.91 7.90
N ILE A 97 12.69 5.09 7.15
CA ILE A 97 12.07 4.11 6.25
C ILE A 97 11.43 2.95 7.03
N SER A 98 10.15 2.72 6.78
CA SER A 98 9.37 1.61 7.31
C SER A 98 8.33 1.14 6.29
N THR A 99 7.65 0.03 6.59
CA THR A 99 6.49 -0.43 5.80
C THR A 99 5.36 0.60 5.76
N TYR A 100 5.27 1.50 6.74
CA TYR A 100 4.27 2.57 6.76
C TYR A 100 4.68 3.73 5.84
N THR A 101 5.98 4.04 5.78
CA THR A 101 6.56 5.02 4.86
C THR A 101 6.23 4.68 3.40
N ALA A 102 6.23 3.40 3.03
CA ALA A 102 5.83 2.96 1.68
C ALA A 102 4.38 3.36 1.33
N ARG A 103 3.44 3.22 2.28
CA ARG A 103 2.04 3.63 2.08
C ARG A 103 1.90 5.14 1.93
N HIS A 104 2.65 5.90 2.72
CA HIS A 104 2.69 7.36 2.61
C HIS A 104 3.27 7.80 1.27
N SER A 105 4.43 7.25 0.91
CA SER A 105 5.11 7.53 -0.35
C SER A 105 4.20 7.25 -1.55
N TYR A 106 3.49 6.12 -1.56
CA TYR A 106 2.49 5.82 -2.60
C TYR A 106 1.44 6.94 -2.76
N ALA A 107 0.84 7.39 -1.67
CA ALA A 107 -0.17 8.46 -1.72
C ALA A 107 0.40 9.79 -2.19
N THR A 108 1.59 10.16 -1.69
CA THR A 108 2.27 11.40 -2.05
C THR A 108 2.70 11.41 -3.51
N VAL A 109 3.28 10.30 -4.01
CA VAL A 109 3.71 10.18 -5.41
C VAL A 109 2.51 10.31 -6.34
N LEU A 110 1.41 9.60 -6.08
CA LEU A 110 0.21 9.72 -6.91
C LEU A 110 -0.36 11.15 -6.92
N LYS A 111 -0.39 11.83 -5.77
CA LYS A 111 -0.82 13.24 -5.73
C LYS A 111 0.09 14.12 -6.58
N ARG A 112 1.42 13.98 -6.44
CA ARG A 112 2.40 14.75 -7.22
C ARG A 112 2.32 14.48 -8.73
N SER A 113 1.88 13.27 -9.11
CA SER A 113 1.58 12.90 -10.49
C SER A 113 0.21 13.40 -10.99
N GLY A 114 -0.52 14.17 -10.18
CA GLY A 114 -1.82 14.74 -10.55
C GLY A 114 -3.01 13.79 -10.43
N ALA A 115 -2.86 12.64 -9.77
CA ALA A 115 -3.97 11.70 -9.59
C ALA A 115 -5.07 12.30 -8.71
N ASN A 116 -6.32 12.00 -9.05
CA ASN A 116 -7.49 12.49 -8.32
C ASN A 116 -7.49 11.97 -6.86
N ILE A 117 -7.73 12.85 -5.89
CA ILE A 117 -7.79 12.52 -4.46
C ILE A 117 -8.82 11.42 -4.16
N ALA A 118 -9.95 11.39 -4.88
CA ALA A 118 -10.95 10.32 -4.76
C ALA A 118 -10.35 8.95 -5.10
N TYR A 119 -9.59 8.86 -6.19
CA TYR A 119 -8.87 7.64 -6.58
C TYR A 119 -7.80 7.25 -5.55
N ILE A 120 -7.02 8.20 -5.05
CA ILE A 120 -6.02 7.94 -4.00
C ILE A 120 -6.73 7.42 -2.73
N SER A 121 -7.84 8.03 -2.34
CA SER A 121 -8.62 7.62 -1.17
C SER A 121 -9.19 6.21 -1.31
N GLU A 122 -9.70 5.87 -2.50
CA GLU A 122 -10.22 4.54 -2.83
C GLU A 122 -9.12 3.48 -2.81
N SER A 123 -7.99 3.72 -3.48
CA SER A 123 -6.86 2.78 -3.51
C SER A 123 -6.21 2.56 -2.13
N LEU A 124 -6.34 3.52 -1.21
CA LEU A 124 -5.92 3.35 0.18
C LEU A 124 -6.98 2.64 1.05
N GLY A 125 -8.22 2.48 0.57
CA GLY A 125 -9.33 1.94 1.34
C GLY A 125 -9.74 2.85 2.50
N HIS A 126 -9.73 4.17 2.27
CA HIS A 126 -10.22 5.17 3.22
C HIS A 126 -11.71 5.44 2.97
N ASN A 127 -12.53 5.33 4.03
CA ASN A 127 -13.97 5.60 3.96
C ASN A 127 -14.32 7.09 4.02
N ASN A 128 -13.33 7.94 4.32
CA ASN A 128 -13.51 9.38 4.46
C ASN A 128 -12.32 10.10 3.80
N LEU A 129 -12.62 11.00 2.89
CA LEU A 129 -11.65 11.84 2.18
C LEU A 129 -10.79 12.65 3.15
N LYS A 130 -11.33 13.11 4.29
CA LYS A 130 -10.56 13.80 5.34
C LYS A 130 -9.36 13.00 5.85
N ILE A 131 -9.48 11.67 5.87
CA ILE A 131 -8.36 10.80 6.26
C ILE A 131 -7.26 10.95 5.22
N THR A 132 -7.58 10.92 3.93
CA THR A 132 -6.64 11.09 2.82
C THR A 132 -6.08 12.52 2.77
N GLU A 133 -6.90 13.55 3.01
CA GLU A 133 -6.47 14.95 3.10
C GLU A 133 -5.35 15.14 4.14
N ASN A 134 -5.40 14.46 5.29
CA ASN A 134 -4.31 14.49 6.27
C ASN A 134 -2.99 13.89 5.74
N TYR A 135 -3.02 12.96 4.78
CA TYR A 135 -1.81 12.46 4.10
C TYR A 135 -1.29 13.46 3.05
N LEU A 136 -2.13 14.43 2.68
CA LEU A 136 -1.97 15.32 1.54
C LEU A 136 -1.96 16.82 1.96
N ALA A 137 -1.93 17.12 3.25
CA ALA A 137 -2.35 18.41 3.82
C ALA A 137 -1.46 19.61 3.47
N SER A 138 -0.31 19.39 2.82
CA SER A 138 0.48 20.46 2.21
C SER A 138 0.63 20.22 0.72
N PHE A 139 0.33 21.24 -0.06
CA PHE A 139 0.93 21.37 -1.39
C PHE A 139 2.39 21.76 -1.18
N GLU A 140 3.30 21.07 -1.84
CA GLU A 140 4.71 21.45 -1.82
C GLU A 140 4.87 22.81 -2.48
N ARG A 141 5.96 23.51 -2.15
CA ARG A 141 6.27 24.82 -2.74
C ARG A 141 6.26 24.77 -4.27
N GLU A 142 6.85 23.73 -4.85
CA GLU A 142 6.95 23.51 -6.30
C GLU A 142 5.57 23.43 -6.98
N GLU A 143 4.59 22.84 -6.32
CA GLU A 143 3.23 22.72 -6.86
C GLU A 143 2.49 24.05 -6.80
N ARG A 144 2.72 24.84 -5.74
CA ARG A 144 2.24 26.23 -5.68
C ARG A 144 2.89 27.11 -6.74
N GLU A 145 4.18 26.96 -6.98
CA GLU A 145 4.92 27.71 -8.01
C GLU A 145 4.42 27.35 -9.42
N ARG A 146 4.23 26.05 -9.72
CA ARG A 146 3.61 25.60 -10.98
C ARG A 146 2.21 26.17 -11.16
N ASN A 147 1.36 26.12 -10.14
CA ASN A 147 0.00 26.63 -10.26
C ASN A 147 -0.03 28.15 -10.41
N ALA A 148 0.89 28.86 -9.75
CA ALA A 148 1.03 30.30 -9.92
C ALA A 148 1.46 30.67 -11.36
N SER A 149 2.39 29.93 -11.97
CA SER A 149 2.82 30.21 -13.35
C SER A 149 1.74 29.98 -14.40
N LEU A 150 0.80 29.06 -14.14
CA LEU A 150 -0.37 28.87 -15.02
C LEU A 150 -1.28 30.11 -15.07
N LEU A 151 -1.38 30.87 -13.99
CA LEU A 151 -2.21 32.09 -13.94
C LEU A 151 -1.64 33.24 -14.78
N THR A 152 -0.34 33.21 -15.06
CA THR A 152 0.37 34.21 -15.86
C THR A 152 0.69 33.73 -17.28
N ASN A 153 0.21 32.54 -17.66
CA ASN A 153 0.42 31.97 -18.99
C ASN A 153 -0.69 32.45 -19.94
N PHE A 154 -0.63 33.72 -20.36
CA PHE A 154 -1.65 34.36 -21.18
C PHE A 154 -1.69 33.88 -22.65
N GLY A 155 -0.88 32.89 -23.02
CA GLY A 155 -0.69 32.48 -24.41
C GLY A 155 0.06 33.55 -25.22
N GLU A 156 0.84 33.12 -26.21
CA GLU A 156 1.07 33.94 -27.41
C GLU A 156 -0.06 33.67 -28.42
#